data_AF-A0A2V2W227-F1
#
_entry.id   AF-A0A2V2W227-F1
#
_cell.length_a   1.000
_cell.length_b   1.000
_cell.length_c   1.000
_cell.angle_alpha   90.00
_cell.angle_beta   90.00
_cell.angle_gamma   90.00
#
_symmetry.space_group_name_H-M   'P 1'
#
loop_
_entity.id
_entity.type
_entity.pdbx_description
1 polymer ?
#
loop_
_entity_poly.entity_id
_entity_poly.type
_entity_poly.pdbx_seq_one_letter_code
_entity_poly.pdbx_strand_id
1 'polypeptide(L)'
;MEWIPCKERVGTLGAREGHCATCLLDPATGEEWVMCVGGYCEGERDGSVMISKVFPQPVLCWITVAEHLPCFECDGASLTRVGNPTEAYMFGGLDANLNRCNRLFRVGLDFTDRLPTLDVKDLQTTGSIPPPRTQHSAGGTATYLFVFGGEKDNADQSNDMYMLDTVTLLWKCIKTEAPVPPPRLLAGPLLFISSHVCVLYGGAHFVNGDIKSLNDVWFCDLSSACIWTQLEVNAADEDVVFPRSNGHAGGLFREEEKVTAVFVGGKDAVEGCDKVKQVCWCESGEGLLQLRLVEPTLRCREGPHWRYTPAVVETHQGILLLGGQCRHPQDVVAFYLKCVGGMGSL
;
A
#
# COMPACT_ATOMS: atom_id res chain seq x y z
N MET A 1 -19.51 -2.71 -4.34
CA MET A 1 -18.20 -3.06 -4.94
C MET A 1 -18.26 -4.48 -5.47
N GLU A 2 -17.40 -4.81 -6.43
CA GLU A 2 -17.37 -6.11 -7.11
C GLU A 2 -15.93 -6.57 -7.36
N TRP A 3 -15.65 -7.82 -6.98
CA TRP A 3 -14.39 -8.51 -7.29
C TRP A 3 -14.47 -9.21 -8.64
N ILE A 4 -13.45 -8.99 -9.45
CA ILE A 4 -13.30 -9.54 -10.80
C ILE A 4 -11.94 -10.23 -10.88
N PRO A 5 -11.87 -11.54 -11.15
CA PRO A 5 -10.59 -12.24 -11.26
C PRO A 5 -9.82 -11.77 -12.51
N CYS A 6 -8.52 -11.61 -12.37
CA CYS A 6 -7.62 -11.27 -13.47
C CYS A 6 -7.08 -12.54 -14.13
N LYS A 7 -7.06 -12.55 -15.46
CA LYS A 7 -6.43 -13.60 -16.25
C LYS A 7 -5.01 -13.20 -16.63
N GLU A 8 -4.04 -13.98 -16.19
CA GLU A 8 -2.67 -13.88 -16.70
C GLU A 8 -2.62 -14.52 -18.10
N ARG A 9 -2.23 -13.73 -19.11
CA ARG A 9 -2.12 -14.20 -20.51
C ARG A 9 -0.68 -14.46 -20.94
N VAL A 10 0.25 -13.68 -20.40
CA VAL A 10 1.68 -13.76 -20.70
C VAL A 10 2.43 -13.65 -19.39
N GLY A 11 3.41 -14.55 -19.19
CA GLY A 11 4.10 -14.68 -17.92
C GLY A 11 3.14 -15.05 -16.77
N THR A 12 3.69 -15.09 -15.56
CA THR A 12 2.91 -15.23 -14.33
C THR A 12 3.57 -14.38 -13.26
N LEU A 13 2.77 -13.80 -12.38
CA LEU A 13 3.25 -13.17 -11.17
C LEU A 13 3.92 -14.21 -10.26
N GLY A 14 3.49 -15.48 -10.31
CA GLY A 14 3.95 -16.51 -9.38
C GLY A 14 3.37 -16.35 -7.97
N ALA A 15 3.63 -17.31 -7.08
CA ALA A 15 3.18 -17.25 -5.70
C ALA A 15 4.05 -16.28 -4.90
N ARG A 16 3.59 -15.04 -4.75
CA ARG A 16 4.33 -13.95 -4.11
C ARG A 16 3.71 -13.42 -2.84
N GLU A 17 4.54 -13.00 -1.89
CA GLU A 17 4.14 -12.39 -0.62
C GLU A 17 5.15 -11.32 -0.17
N GLY A 18 4.69 -10.33 0.60
CA GLY A 18 5.58 -9.26 1.11
C GLY A 18 6.15 -8.33 0.05
N HIS A 19 5.78 -8.52 -1.22
CA HIS A 19 6.19 -7.69 -2.34
C HIS A 19 5.53 -6.32 -2.29
N CYS A 20 6.15 -5.37 -2.96
CA CYS A 20 5.60 -4.06 -3.20
C CYS A 20 5.07 -3.97 -4.63
N ALA A 21 3.99 -3.22 -4.82
CA ALA A 21 3.50 -2.93 -6.16
C ALA A 21 3.02 -1.49 -6.28
N THR A 22 3.08 -0.96 -7.49
CA THR A 22 2.63 0.39 -7.82
C THR A 22 2.18 0.46 -9.28
N CYS A 23 1.54 1.55 -9.69
CA CYS A 23 1.20 1.81 -11.09
C CYS A 23 1.89 3.07 -11.59
N LEU A 24 2.68 2.93 -12.65
CA LEU A 24 3.38 4.02 -13.31
C LEU A 24 2.70 4.36 -14.65
N LEU A 25 2.78 5.62 -15.08
CA LEU A 25 2.29 6.05 -16.39
C LEU A 25 3.43 6.13 -17.41
N ASP A 26 3.12 5.71 -18.63
CA ASP A 26 3.86 6.14 -19.81
C ASP A 26 3.52 7.63 -20.07
N PRO A 27 4.49 8.56 -20.00
CA PRO A 27 4.24 9.98 -20.18
C PRO A 27 3.81 10.36 -21.60
N ALA A 28 4.11 9.53 -22.61
CA ALA A 28 3.76 9.82 -24.00
C ALA A 28 2.33 9.40 -24.35
N THR A 29 1.87 8.29 -23.76
CA THR A 29 0.57 7.69 -24.10
C THR A 29 -0.47 7.82 -23.00
N GLY A 30 -0.05 8.09 -21.76
CA GLY A 30 -0.91 8.05 -20.57
C GLY A 30 -1.29 6.63 -20.13
N GLU A 31 -0.68 5.60 -20.73
CA GLU A 31 -0.99 4.21 -20.41
C GLU A 31 -0.44 3.82 -19.04
N GLU A 32 -1.25 3.06 -18.30
CA GLU A 32 -0.91 2.56 -16.98
C GLU A 32 -0.14 1.24 -17.02
N TRP A 33 0.92 1.16 -16.22
CA TRP A 33 1.79 0.01 -16.08
C TRP A 33 1.94 -0.35 -14.60
N VAL A 34 1.43 -1.52 -14.23
CA VAL A 34 1.67 -2.10 -12.91
C VAL A 34 3.10 -2.57 -12.84
N MET A 35 3.80 -2.22 -11.76
CA MET A 35 5.14 -2.70 -11.43
C MET A 35 5.07 -3.46 -10.11
N CYS A 36 5.76 -4.60 -10.02
CA CYS A 36 5.93 -5.41 -8.82
C CYS A 36 7.42 -5.64 -8.54
N VAL A 37 7.83 -5.47 -7.28
CA VAL A 37 9.21 -5.62 -6.82
C VAL A 37 9.27 -6.26 -5.44
N GLY A 38 10.32 -7.03 -5.18
CA GLY A 38 10.67 -7.52 -3.86
C GLY A 38 9.76 -8.61 -3.30
N GLY A 39 9.87 -8.80 -1.99
CA GLY A 39 9.17 -9.84 -1.26
C GLY A 39 9.77 -11.22 -1.49
N TYR A 40 8.92 -12.23 -1.41
CA TYR A 40 9.25 -13.62 -1.66
C TYR A 40 8.44 -14.13 -2.84
N CYS A 41 9.04 -14.98 -3.68
CA CYS A 41 8.38 -15.71 -4.74
C CYS A 41 8.74 -17.19 -4.60
N GLU A 42 7.74 -18.08 -4.55
CA GLU A 42 7.95 -19.52 -4.36
C GLU A 42 8.81 -19.87 -3.11
N GLY A 43 8.72 -19.03 -2.06
CA GLY A 43 9.44 -19.20 -0.80
C GLY A 43 10.87 -18.66 -0.77
N GLU A 44 11.38 -18.14 -1.88
CA GLU A 44 12.70 -17.51 -1.97
C GLU A 44 12.57 -15.99 -2.05
N ARG A 45 13.56 -15.26 -1.54
CA ARG A 45 13.60 -13.80 -1.72
C ARG A 45 13.74 -13.49 -3.19
N ASP A 46 12.94 -12.53 -3.65
CA ASP A 46 12.92 -12.18 -5.05
C ASP A 46 13.39 -10.75 -5.28
N GLY A 47 14.42 -10.62 -6.11
CA GLY A 47 14.96 -9.34 -6.57
C GLY A 47 14.52 -8.98 -7.99
N SER A 48 13.58 -9.74 -8.57
CA SER A 48 13.11 -9.48 -9.93
C SER A 48 12.21 -8.24 -9.97
N VAL A 49 12.17 -7.58 -11.12
CA VAL A 49 11.23 -6.49 -11.40
C VAL A 49 10.36 -6.90 -12.56
N MET A 50 9.06 -6.98 -12.28
CA MET A 50 8.06 -7.37 -13.25
C MET A 50 7.09 -6.23 -13.50
N ILE A 51 6.68 -6.07 -14.75
CA ILE A 51 5.68 -5.08 -15.15
C ILE A 51 4.57 -5.72 -15.97
N SER A 52 3.37 -5.15 -15.88
CA SER A 52 2.25 -5.47 -16.77
C SER A 52 1.51 -4.19 -17.12
N LYS A 53 1.28 -3.97 -18.41
CA LYS A 53 0.35 -2.95 -18.86
C LYS A 53 -1.06 -3.24 -18.31
N VAL A 54 -1.76 -2.20 -17.89
CA VAL A 54 -3.17 -2.26 -17.46
C VAL A 54 -4.07 -2.20 -18.69
N PHE A 55 -4.95 -3.18 -18.82
CA PHE A 55 -5.94 -3.24 -19.89
C PHE A 55 -7.36 -2.99 -19.35
N PRO A 56 -8.31 -2.52 -20.20
CA PRO A 56 -9.73 -2.40 -19.86
C PRO A 56 -10.40 -3.67 -19.36
N GLN A 57 -9.93 -4.82 -19.84
CA GLN A 57 -10.33 -6.13 -19.35
C GLN A 57 -9.34 -6.59 -18.29
N PRO A 58 -9.78 -7.41 -17.30
CA PRO A 58 -8.94 -7.88 -16.19
C PRO A 58 -7.92 -8.90 -16.69
N VAL A 59 -6.93 -8.44 -17.43
CA VAL A 59 -5.91 -9.22 -18.09
C VAL A 59 -4.56 -8.64 -17.72
N LEU A 60 -3.64 -9.52 -17.34
CA LEU A 60 -2.26 -9.16 -17.04
C LEU A 60 -1.32 -9.88 -18.00
N CYS A 61 -0.32 -9.15 -18.48
CA CYS A 61 0.72 -9.62 -19.38
C CYS A 61 2.06 -9.21 -18.77
N TRP A 62 2.62 -10.10 -17.95
CA TRP A 62 3.85 -9.85 -17.22
C TRP A 62 5.07 -9.92 -18.11
N ILE A 63 5.96 -8.96 -17.91
CA ILE A 63 7.27 -8.85 -18.52
C ILE A 63 8.28 -8.64 -17.40
N THR A 64 9.30 -9.49 -17.33
CA THR A 64 10.44 -9.29 -16.45
C THR A 64 11.38 -8.28 -17.09
N VAL A 65 11.54 -7.11 -16.48
CA VAL A 65 12.45 -6.04 -16.94
C VAL A 65 13.80 -6.08 -16.24
N ALA A 66 13.88 -6.79 -15.11
CA ALA A 66 15.14 -7.16 -14.47
C ALA A 66 14.97 -8.52 -13.79
N GLU A 67 15.84 -9.48 -14.13
CA GLU A 67 15.78 -10.84 -13.56
C GLU A 67 16.16 -10.85 -12.07
N HIS A 68 17.11 -10.01 -11.68
CA HIS A 68 17.58 -9.93 -10.31
C HIS A 68 18.33 -8.62 -10.04
N LEU A 69 17.86 -7.87 -9.04
CA LEU A 69 18.50 -6.69 -8.51
C LEU A 69 18.61 -6.81 -6.97
N PRO A 70 19.84 -6.91 -6.41
CA PRO A 70 20.03 -7.07 -4.96
C PRO A 70 19.43 -5.93 -4.11
N CYS A 71 19.24 -4.74 -4.68
CA CYS A 71 18.57 -3.63 -3.99
C CYS A 71 17.07 -3.86 -3.79
N PHE A 72 16.46 -4.76 -4.56
CA PHE A 72 15.04 -5.11 -4.48
C PHE A 72 14.79 -6.46 -3.83
N GLU A 73 15.82 -7.22 -3.46
CA GLU A 73 15.69 -8.39 -2.57
C GLU A 73 15.37 -7.96 -1.13
N CYS A 74 14.18 -7.42 -0.93
CA CYS A 74 13.78 -6.84 0.34
C CYS A 74 12.44 -7.35 0.83
N ASP A 75 12.30 -7.35 2.16
CA ASP A 75 11.04 -7.60 2.85
C ASP A 75 10.68 -6.43 3.76
N GLY A 76 9.39 -6.09 3.82
CA GLY A 76 8.85 -4.99 4.61
C GLY A 76 9.32 -3.59 4.18
N ALA A 77 9.84 -3.45 2.96
CA ALA A 77 10.02 -2.14 2.33
C ALA A 77 8.66 -1.54 1.92
N SER A 78 8.67 -0.26 1.53
CA SER A 78 7.49 0.38 0.92
C SER A 78 7.84 0.92 -0.47
N LEU A 79 6.94 0.76 -1.44
CA LEU A 79 6.99 1.44 -2.75
C LEU A 79 5.82 2.41 -2.86
N THR A 80 6.11 3.70 -2.90
CA THR A 80 5.10 4.76 -2.78
C THR A 80 5.19 5.73 -3.94
N ARG A 81 4.07 6.00 -4.61
CA ARG A 81 4.00 7.07 -5.62
C ARG A 81 3.95 8.43 -4.94
N VAL A 82 4.66 9.40 -5.50
CA VAL A 82 4.62 10.80 -5.06
C VAL A 82 4.49 11.67 -6.30
N GLY A 83 3.46 12.52 -6.33
CA GLY A 83 3.27 13.47 -7.42
C GLY A 83 2.90 12.82 -8.75
N ASN A 84 3.71 13.12 -9.78
CA ASN A 84 3.50 12.62 -11.13
C ASN A 84 3.61 11.09 -11.15
N PRO A 85 2.64 10.37 -11.71
CA PRO A 85 2.64 8.91 -11.70
C PRO A 85 3.71 8.25 -12.59
N THR A 86 4.75 8.94 -13.04
CA THR A 86 5.84 8.34 -13.83
C THR A 86 6.91 7.68 -12.96
N GLU A 87 6.96 8.01 -11.67
CA GLU A 87 7.98 7.54 -10.75
C GLU A 87 7.38 7.15 -9.38
N ALA A 88 8.06 6.22 -8.69
CA ALA A 88 7.76 5.83 -7.32
C ALA A 88 9.04 5.82 -6.47
N TYR A 89 8.87 5.84 -5.16
CA TYR A 89 9.95 5.88 -4.18
C TYR A 89 9.91 4.62 -3.34
N MET A 90 11.03 3.90 -3.33
CA MET A 90 11.21 2.71 -2.51
C MET A 90 12.04 3.06 -1.28
N PHE A 91 11.52 2.75 -0.09
CA PHE A 91 12.16 3.11 1.17
C PHE A 91 12.17 1.94 2.16
N GLY A 92 13.31 1.78 2.82
CA GLY A 92 13.49 0.89 3.97
C GLY A 92 13.41 -0.60 3.63
N GLY A 93 12.99 -1.39 4.62
CA GLY A 93 12.92 -2.85 4.54
C GLY A 93 14.21 -3.54 4.96
N LEU A 94 14.18 -4.87 4.90
CA LEU A 94 15.35 -5.73 5.09
C LEU A 94 16.12 -5.85 3.78
N ASP A 95 17.44 -5.78 3.80
CA ASP A 95 18.28 -6.09 2.64
C ASP A 95 18.49 -7.61 2.47
N ALA A 96 19.25 -8.00 1.43
CA ALA A 96 19.61 -9.40 1.18
C ALA A 96 20.30 -10.08 2.38
N ASN A 97 21.00 -9.31 3.22
CA ASN A 97 21.70 -9.78 4.42
C ASN A 97 20.82 -9.74 5.69
N LEU A 98 19.52 -9.45 5.56
CA LEU A 98 18.57 -9.27 6.67
C LEU A 98 18.87 -8.09 7.58
N ASN A 99 19.67 -7.12 7.13
CA ASN A 99 19.83 -5.87 7.85
C ASN A 99 18.68 -4.94 7.49
N ARG A 100 18.10 -4.25 8.48
CA ARG A 100 17.17 -3.16 8.17
C ARG A 100 17.97 -2.05 7.50
N CYS A 101 17.35 -1.37 6.56
CA CYS A 101 17.96 -0.25 5.86
C CYS A 101 17.03 0.96 5.84
N ASN A 102 17.56 2.12 5.48
CA ASN A 102 16.83 3.37 5.22
C ASN A 102 17.18 3.93 3.83
N ARG A 103 17.58 3.03 2.91
CA ARG A 103 17.91 3.40 1.54
C ARG A 103 16.66 3.94 0.86
N LEU A 104 16.84 4.97 0.03
CA LEU A 104 15.79 5.56 -0.79
C LEU A 104 16.16 5.39 -2.26
N PHE A 105 15.33 4.67 -3.00
CA PHE A 105 15.45 4.56 -4.45
C PHE A 105 14.30 5.28 -5.14
N ARG A 106 14.61 6.03 -6.19
CA ARG A 106 13.63 6.41 -7.20
C ARG A 106 13.53 5.28 -8.22
N VAL A 107 12.31 4.89 -8.54
CA VAL A 107 12.01 3.80 -9.46
C VAL A 107 11.05 4.31 -10.52
N GLY A 108 11.40 4.13 -11.78
CA GLY A 108 10.61 4.56 -12.95
C GLY A 108 10.73 3.57 -14.09
N LEU A 109 10.00 3.85 -15.16
CA LEU A 109 10.09 3.12 -16.42
C LEU A 109 10.46 4.08 -17.55
N ASP A 110 11.42 3.66 -18.36
CA ASP A 110 11.79 4.35 -19.59
C ASP A 110 11.09 3.67 -20.78
N PHE A 111 10.32 4.45 -21.53
CA PHE A 111 9.49 4.03 -22.67
C PHE A 111 10.09 4.46 -24.03
N THR A 112 11.36 4.88 -24.08
CA THR A 112 12.03 5.30 -25.32
C THR A 112 12.20 4.15 -26.31
N ASP A 113 12.40 2.93 -25.81
CA ASP A 113 12.48 1.71 -26.60
C ASP A 113 11.11 1.03 -26.78
N ARG A 114 11.05 0.04 -27.67
CA ARG A 114 9.81 -0.70 -27.96
C ARG A 114 9.21 -1.40 -26.73
N LEU A 115 10.05 -1.84 -25.80
CA LEU A 115 9.64 -2.43 -24.53
C LEU A 115 10.12 -1.52 -23.40
N PRO A 116 9.32 -1.31 -22.34
CA PRO A 116 9.74 -0.48 -21.23
C PRO A 116 10.98 -1.08 -20.56
N THR A 117 11.92 -0.22 -20.20
CA THR A 117 13.10 -0.59 -19.41
C THR A 117 13.05 0.07 -18.04
N LEU A 118 13.80 -0.49 -17.11
CA LEU A 118 13.81 -0.05 -15.72
C LEU A 118 14.77 1.14 -15.54
N ASP A 119 14.29 2.24 -14.96
CA ASP A 119 15.12 3.36 -14.48
C ASP A 119 15.12 3.39 -12.96
N VAL A 120 16.28 3.16 -12.34
CA VAL A 120 16.44 3.12 -10.88
C VAL A 120 17.61 4.00 -10.47
N LYS A 121 17.37 4.84 -9.47
CA LYS A 121 18.38 5.73 -8.92
C LYS A 121 18.42 5.67 -7.40
N ASP A 122 19.59 5.38 -6.85
CA ASP A 122 19.88 5.57 -5.44
C ASP A 122 19.92 7.07 -5.12
N LEU A 123 19.08 7.51 -4.19
CA LEU A 123 18.96 8.90 -3.80
C LEU A 123 19.65 9.17 -2.47
N GLN A 124 20.64 10.06 -2.53
CA GLN A 124 21.26 10.62 -1.33
C GLN A 124 20.36 11.71 -0.75
N THR A 125 20.03 11.57 0.54
CA THR A 125 19.12 12.48 1.24
C THR A 125 19.82 13.17 2.41
N THR A 126 19.24 14.27 2.88
CA THR A 126 19.79 15.05 4.00
C THR A 126 18.70 15.38 5.03
N GLY A 127 19.08 16.05 6.13
CA GLY A 127 18.15 16.48 7.17
C GLY A 127 17.91 15.40 8.23
N SER A 128 16.68 15.30 8.73
CA SER A 128 16.31 14.33 9.76
C SER A 128 16.00 12.96 9.14
N ILE A 129 17.02 12.29 8.60
CA ILE A 129 16.88 11.00 7.92
C ILE A 129 16.29 9.97 8.91
N PRO A 130 15.24 9.22 8.54
CA PRO A 130 14.72 8.15 9.39
C PRO A 130 15.80 7.08 9.63
N PRO A 131 15.95 6.53 10.85
CA PRO A 131 16.80 5.36 11.07
C PRO A 131 16.34 4.17 10.20
N PRO A 132 17.25 3.22 9.92
CA PRO A 132 16.91 1.97 9.25
C PRO A 132 15.71 1.29 9.89
N ARG A 133 14.77 0.85 9.05
CA ARG A 133 13.49 0.31 9.51
C ARG A 133 12.83 -0.62 8.50
N THR A 134 11.90 -1.44 8.97
CA THR A 134 11.06 -2.32 8.15
C THR A 134 9.61 -2.30 8.62
N GLN A 135 8.69 -2.76 7.78
CA GLN A 135 7.26 -2.93 8.05
C GLN A 135 6.57 -1.63 8.50
N HIS A 136 7.11 -0.47 8.10
CA HIS A 136 6.53 0.84 8.32
C HIS A 136 5.35 1.07 7.36
N SER A 137 4.50 2.04 7.69
CA SER A 137 3.52 2.57 6.75
C SER A 137 4.13 3.71 5.95
N ALA A 138 3.75 3.80 4.67
CA ALA A 138 4.17 4.89 3.81
C ALA A 138 2.99 5.42 2.97
N GLY A 139 3.08 6.69 2.59
CA GLY A 139 2.07 7.37 1.79
C GLY A 139 2.66 8.58 1.09
N GLY A 140 2.07 8.96 -0.05
CA GLY A 140 2.57 10.05 -0.88
C GLY A 140 1.52 11.11 -1.15
N THR A 141 1.97 12.35 -1.29
CA THR A 141 1.17 13.47 -1.80
C THR A 141 1.80 14.00 -3.09
N ALA A 142 1.56 15.25 -3.47
CA ALA A 142 2.12 15.84 -4.70
C ALA A 142 3.66 15.87 -4.72
N THR A 143 4.31 16.18 -3.61
CA THR A 143 5.77 16.35 -3.54
C THR A 143 6.39 15.78 -2.27
N TYR A 144 5.59 15.12 -1.44
CA TYR A 144 6.05 14.59 -0.16
C TYR A 144 5.82 13.09 -0.06
N LEU A 145 6.87 12.38 0.34
CA LEU A 145 6.81 11.01 0.83
C LEU A 145 6.73 11.04 2.35
N PHE A 146 5.80 10.29 2.92
CA PHE A 146 5.63 10.12 4.36
C PHE A 146 5.94 8.70 4.77
N VAL A 147 6.59 8.56 5.93
CA VAL A 147 6.92 7.28 6.56
C VAL A 147 6.48 7.34 8.02
N PHE A 148 5.69 6.36 8.46
CA PHE A 148 5.14 6.28 9.81
C PHE A 148 5.45 4.92 10.45
N GLY A 149 5.99 4.97 11.67
CA GLY A 149 6.22 3.80 12.50
C GLY A 149 7.17 2.76 11.88
N GLY A 150 6.83 1.48 12.06
CA GLY A 150 7.68 0.35 11.73
C GLY A 150 8.62 -0.03 12.87
N GLU A 151 9.51 -0.98 12.58
CA GLU A 151 10.50 -1.50 13.52
C GLU A 151 11.91 -1.03 13.14
N LYS A 152 12.65 -0.49 14.11
CA LYS A 152 14.02 0.05 13.95
C LYS A 152 15.08 -1.04 14.17
N ASP A 153 16.35 -0.71 13.90
CA ASP A 153 17.50 -1.63 14.07
C ASP A 153 17.58 -2.34 15.42
N ASN A 154 17.28 -1.62 16.49
CA ASN A 154 17.29 -2.15 17.86
C ASN A 154 16.01 -2.93 18.24
N ALA A 155 15.20 -3.31 17.25
CA ALA A 155 13.88 -3.93 17.40
C ALA A 155 12.85 -3.04 18.14
N ASP A 156 13.13 -1.74 18.28
CA ASP A 156 12.15 -0.80 18.82
C ASP A 156 11.06 -0.55 17.78
N GLN A 157 9.83 -0.75 18.21
CA GLN A 157 8.64 -0.39 17.45
C GLN A 157 8.37 1.10 17.65
N SER A 158 8.02 1.79 16.55
CA SER A 158 7.86 3.23 16.58
C SER A 158 6.48 3.68 16.08
N ASN A 159 6.15 4.91 16.44
CA ASN A 159 5.05 5.72 15.91
C ASN A 159 5.55 7.12 15.48
N ASP A 160 6.85 7.24 15.21
CA ASP A 160 7.40 8.47 14.66
C ASP A 160 6.93 8.67 13.20
N MET A 161 6.88 9.94 12.78
CA MET A 161 6.45 10.32 11.44
C MET A 161 7.55 11.15 10.78
N TYR A 162 7.94 10.75 9.58
CA TYR A 162 8.92 11.46 8.76
C TYR A 162 8.29 11.90 7.46
N MET A 163 8.77 13.03 6.95
CA MET A 163 8.38 13.58 5.66
C MET A 163 9.62 13.92 4.86
N LEU A 164 9.69 13.41 3.64
CA LEU A 164 10.69 13.77 2.65
C LEU A 164 10.05 14.68 1.62
N ASP A 165 10.67 15.83 1.40
CA ASP A 165 10.43 16.64 0.21
C ASP A 165 11.17 16.00 -0.98
N THR A 166 10.44 15.49 -1.98
CA THR A 166 11.04 14.76 -3.10
C THR A 166 11.77 15.66 -4.11
N VAL A 167 11.57 16.99 -4.02
CA VAL A 167 12.28 17.96 -4.86
C VAL A 167 13.64 18.30 -4.25
N THR A 168 13.69 18.52 -2.94
CA THR A 168 14.93 18.92 -2.23
C THR A 168 15.69 17.75 -1.63
N LEU A 169 15.08 16.57 -1.54
CA LEU A 169 15.61 15.38 -0.88
C LEU A 169 15.95 15.62 0.61
N LEU A 170 15.21 16.52 1.25
CA LEU A 170 15.36 16.89 2.65
C LEU A 170 14.29 16.19 3.50
N TRP A 171 14.74 15.34 4.42
CA TRP A 171 13.88 14.74 5.44
C TRP A 171 13.64 15.69 6.61
N LYS A 172 12.41 15.65 7.13
CA LYS A 172 12.01 16.27 8.40
C LYS A 172 11.35 15.22 9.28
N CYS A 173 11.73 15.21 10.56
CA CYS A 173 10.96 14.50 11.58
C CYS A 173 9.78 15.39 11.98
N ILE A 174 8.57 14.90 11.75
CA ILE A 174 7.34 15.61 12.08
C ILE A 174 7.10 15.44 13.58
N LYS A 175 6.99 16.56 14.28
CA LYS A 175 6.58 16.56 15.69
C LYS A 175 5.12 16.17 15.78
N THR A 176 4.83 15.16 16.58
CA THR A 176 3.48 14.75 16.95
C THR A 176 3.27 15.01 18.44
N GLU A 177 2.05 15.41 18.79
CA GLU A 177 1.62 15.56 20.18
C GLU A 177 0.44 14.62 20.43
N ALA A 178 0.31 14.11 21.65
CA ALA A 178 -0.76 13.19 21.99
C ALA A 178 -2.13 13.89 21.85
N PRO A 179 -3.20 13.18 21.41
CA PRO A 179 -3.21 11.74 21.09
C PRO A 179 -2.50 11.42 19.77
N VAL A 180 -1.86 10.24 19.71
CA VAL A 180 -1.14 9.73 18.52
C VAL A 180 -1.34 8.22 18.45
N PRO A 181 -1.38 7.61 17.25
CA PRO A 181 -1.44 6.15 17.16
C PRO A 181 -0.28 5.52 17.95
N PRO A 182 -0.51 4.44 18.72
CA PRO A 182 0.58 3.71 19.36
C PRO A 182 1.59 3.16 18.33
N PRO A 183 2.82 2.84 18.76
CA PRO A 183 3.81 2.18 17.92
C PRO A 183 3.21 0.98 17.20
N ARG A 184 3.51 0.85 15.91
CA ARG A 184 2.94 -0.21 15.08
C ARG A 184 3.80 -0.53 13.86
N LEU A 185 3.69 -1.78 13.44
CA LEU A 185 4.22 -2.34 12.20
C LEU A 185 3.08 -3.03 11.43
N LEU A 186 3.30 -3.33 10.15
CA LEU A 186 2.34 -4.05 9.31
C LEU A 186 0.94 -3.39 9.24
N ALA A 187 0.88 -2.06 9.40
CA ALA A 187 -0.36 -1.28 9.30
C ALA A 187 -0.74 -0.94 7.85
N GLY A 188 -0.04 -1.52 6.86
CA GLY A 188 -0.30 -1.27 5.45
C GLY A 188 0.00 0.17 5.04
N PRO A 189 -0.70 0.70 4.01
CA PRO A 189 -0.43 2.03 3.48
C PRO A 189 -0.99 3.16 4.36
N LEU A 190 -0.32 4.31 4.32
CA LEU A 190 -0.84 5.57 4.83
C LEU A 190 -1.61 6.27 3.69
N LEU A 191 -2.94 6.19 3.70
CA LEU A 191 -3.77 6.58 2.55
C LEU A 191 -4.18 8.06 2.63
N PHE A 192 -3.69 8.88 1.70
CA PHE A 192 -3.98 10.31 1.61
C PHE A 192 -5.31 10.58 0.89
N ILE A 193 -6.37 10.80 1.68
CA ILE A 193 -7.72 11.12 1.19
C ILE A 193 -7.83 12.56 0.67
N SER A 194 -6.96 13.45 1.15
CA SER A 194 -6.72 14.78 0.58
C SER A 194 -5.21 15.09 0.54
N SER A 195 -4.82 16.30 0.11
CA SER A 195 -3.40 16.71 0.14
C SER A 195 -2.80 16.83 1.54
N HIS A 196 -3.64 16.91 2.57
CA HIS A 196 -3.22 17.12 3.96
C HIS A 196 -3.83 16.12 4.94
N VAL A 197 -4.80 15.32 4.54
CA VAL A 197 -5.45 14.36 5.43
C VAL A 197 -5.13 12.94 4.98
N CYS A 198 -4.56 12.13 5.88
CA CYS A 198 -4.31 10.72 5.65
C CYS A 198 -4.98 9.83 6.70
N VAL A 199 -5.23 8.57 6.32
CA VAL A 199 -5.88 7.55 7.14
C VAL A 199 -4.93 6.38 7.36
N LEU A 200 -4.95 5.86 8.58
CA LEU A 200 -4.20 4.70 9.04
C LEU A 200 -5.16 3.73 9.74
N TYR A 201 -5.05 2.44 9.45
CA TYR A 201 -5.89 1.43 10.05
C TYR A 201 -5.04 0.27 10.57
N GLY A 202 -5.38 -0.24 11.75
CA GLY A 202 -4.85 -1.49 12.27
C GLY A 202 -3.33 -1.51 12.40
N GLY A 203 -2.72 -2.61 11.97
CA GLY A 203 -1.33 -2.96 12.23
C GLY A 203 -1.18 -3.86 13.44
N ALA A 204 0.07 -4.04 13.87
CA ALA A 204 0.42 -4.86 15.01
C ALA A 204 1.48 -4.18 15.88
N HIS A 205 1.49 -4.57 17.15
CA HIS A 205 2.54 -4.23 18.10
C HIS A 205 2.90 -5.50 18.88
N PHE A 206 4.19 -5.78 19.10
CA PHE A 206 4.57 -6.91 19.95
C PHE A 206 4.58 -6.48 21.41
N VAL A 207 3.93 -7.26 22.26
CA VAL A 207 3.89 -7.06 23.70
C VAL A 207 4.38 -8.34 24.36
N ASN A 208 5.51 -8.29 25.06
CA ASN A 208 6.13 -9.45 25.70
C ASN A 208 6.41 -10.63 24.73
N GLY A 209 6.69 -10.33 23.46
CA GLY A 209 6.94 -11.33 22.41
C GLY A 209 5.69 -11.79 21.65
N ASP A 210 4.49 -11.47 22.14
CA ASP A 210 3.24 -11.80 21.46
C ASP A 210 2.79 -10.69 20.52
N ILE A 211 2.38 -11.05 19.30
CA ILE A 211 1.83 -10.11 18.35
C ILE A 211 0.41 -9.70 18.75
N LYS A 212 0.20 -8.38 18.93
CA LYS A 212 -1.13 -7.80 19.17
C LYS A 212 -1.61 -7.06 17.94
N SER A 213 -2.53 -7.66 17.19
CA SER A 213 -3.22 -6.98 16.08
C SER A 213 -4.15 -5.87 16.59
N LEU A 214 -4.14 -4.74 15.91
CA LEU A 214 -4.96 -3.56 16.19
C LEU A 214 -6.16 -3.49 15.23
N ASN A 215 -7.22 -2.81 15.65
CA ASN A 215 -8.41 -2.54 14.84
C ASN A 215 -8.81 -1.06 14.82
N ASP A 216 -7.95 -0.20 15.38
CA ASP A 216 -8.20 1.23 15.44
C ASP A 216 -8.04 1.88 14.07
N VAL A 217 -8.83 2.93 13.83
CA VAL A 217 -8.72 3.78 12.65
C VAL A 217 -8.33 5.17 13.12
N TRP A 218 -7.29 5.72 12.52
CA TRP A 218 -6.78 7.05 12.81
C TRP A 218 -6.78 7.86 11.53
N PHE A 219 -7.04 9.15 11.66
CA PHE A 219 -6.69 10.12 10.62
C PHE A 219 -5.73 11.16 11.17
N CYS A 220 -4.89 11.68 10.28
CA CYS A 220 -3.98 12.76 10.56
C CYS A 220 -4.29 13.94 9.65
N ASP A 221 -4.52 15.10 10.24
CA ASP A 221 -4.54 16.38 9.53
C ASP A 221 -3.14 17.00 9.59
N LEU A 222 -2.59 17.36 8.43
CA LEU A 222 -1.26 17.95 8.22
C LEU A 222 -1.34 19.38 7.64
N SER A 223 -2.51 20.02 7.68
CA SER A 223 -2.73 21.35 7.09
C SER A 223 -1.96 22.48 7.79
N SER A 224 -1.69 22.33 9.09
CA SER A 224 -1.01 23.34 9.92
C SER A 224 0.03 22.72 10.85
N ALA A 225 -0.39 21.72 11.62
CA ALA A 225 0.44 20.84 12.42
C ALA A 225 0.04 19.39 12.14
N CYS A 226 0.77 18.42 12.70
CA CYS A 226 0.41 17.01 12.61
C CYS A 226 -0.52 16.64 13.76
N ILE A 227 -1.82 16.59 13.47
CA ILE A 227 -2.87 16.34 14.45
C ILE A 227 -3.51 14.99 14.15
N TRP A 228 -3.23 14.02 15.01
CA TRP A 228 -3.85 12.71 14.95
C TRP A 228 -5.17 12.68 15.72
N THR A 229 -6.18 12.05 15.13
CA THR A 229 -7.47 11.80 15.78
C THR A 229 -7.87 10.36 15.53
N GLN A 230 -8.22 9.65 16.60
CA GLN A 230 -8.78 8.31 16.50
C GLN A 230 -10.27 8.43 16.15
N LEU A 231 -10.73 7.68 15.15
CA LEU A 231 -12.16 7.56 14.89
C LEU A 231 -12.76 6.64 15.95
N GLU A 232 -13.61 7.20 16.81
CA GLU A 232 -14.39 6.42 17.76
C GLU A 232 -15.55 5.74 17.05
N VAL A 233 -15.67 4.43 17.27
CA VAL A 233 -16.74 3.62 16.71
C VAL A 233 -17.60 3.14 17.86
N ASN A 234 -18.91 3.35 17.76
CA ASN A 234 -19.83 2.78 18.74
C ASN A 234 -19.82 1.26 18.56
N ALA A 235 -19.34 0.52 19.57
CA ALA A 235 -19.22 -0.93 19.53
C ALA A 235 -20.57 -1.66 19.37
N ALA A 236 -21.69 -0.96 19.53
CA ALA A 236 -23.03 -1.50 19.26
C ALA A 236 -23.39 -1.60 17.77
N ASP A 237 -22.63 -0.96 16.88
CA ASP A 237 -22.84 -0.97 15.43
C ASP A 237 -21.81 -1.89 14.76
N GLU A 238 -22.16 -3.17 14.64
CA GLU A 238 -21.27 -4.22 14.10
C GLU A 238 -20.84 -3.94 12.64
N ASP A 239 -21.61 -3.14 11.89
CA ASP A 239 -21.35 -2.84 10.47
C ASP A 239 -20.26 -1.77 10.25
N VAL A 240 -19.80 -1.11 11.32
CA VAL A 240 -18.76 -0.07 11.28
C VAL A 240 -17.51 -0.41 12.09
N VAL A 241 -17.57 -1.40 12.97
CA VAL A 241 -16.41 -1.85 13.76
C VAL A 241 -15.48 -2.67 12.88
N PHE A 242 -14.35 -2.07 12.48
CA PHE A 242 -13.36 -2.80 11.72
C PHE A 242 -12.76 -3.95 12.54
N PRO A 243 -12.47 -5.10 11.91
CA PRO A 243 -11.83 -6.22 12.58
C PRO A 243 -10.38 -5.87 12.95
N ARG A 244 -9.76 -6.67 13.81
CA ARG A 244 -8.30 -6.56 14.00
C ARG A 244 -7.60 -6.99 12.73
N SER A 245 -6.59 -6.26 12.30
CA SER A 245 -5.89 -6.60 11.06
C SER A 245 -4.46 -6.09 11.07
N ASN A 246 -3.53 -6.97 10.72
CA ASN A 246 -2.17 -6.61 10.32
C ASN A 246 -1.85 -7.23 8.97
N GLY A 247 -0.89 -6.65 8.26
CA GLY A 247 -0.48 -7.13 6.94
C GLY A 247 -1.58 -6.98 5.89
N HIS A 248 -2.50 -6.03 6.06
CA HIS A 248 -3.45 -5.65 5.02
C HIS A 248 -2.81 -4.66 4.04
N ALA A 249 -3.45 -4.51 2.89
CA ALA A 249 -3.09 -3.48 1.91
C ALA A 249 -4.31 -2.61 1.63
N GLY A 250 -4.11 -1.51 0.91
CA GLY A 250 -5.17 -0.56 0.66
C GLY A 250 -4.85 0.41 -0.46
N GLY A 251 -5.87 1.15 -0.87
CA GLY A 251 -5.79 2.15 -1.91
C GLY A 251 -7.01 3.08 -1.84
N LEU A 252 -7.10 3.97 -2.81
CA LEU A 252 -8.13 4.99 -2.88
C LEU A 252 -9.06 4.77 -4.07
N PHE A 253 -10.35 4.97 -3.84
CA PHE A 253 -11.32 5.28 -4.89
C PHE A 253 -11.62 6.77 -4.86
N ARG A 254 -11.54 7.43 -6.02
CA ARG A 254 -11.85 8.86 -6.18
C ARG A 254 -13.07 9.01 -7.08
N GLU A 255 -14.09 9.67 -6.55
CA GLU A 255 -15.31 10.12 -7.24
C GLU A 255 -15.34 11.66 -7.16
N GLU A 256 -16.17 12.34 -7.97
CA GLU A 256 -16.12 13.81 -8.13
C GLU A 256 -16.09 14.62 -6.82
N GLU A 257 -16.89 14.23 -5.82
CA GLU A 257 -16.98 14.92 -4.51
C GLU A 257 -16.61 14.03 -3.31
N LYS A 258 -16.08 12.82 -3.58
CA LYS A 258 -15.90 11.79 -2.57
C LYS A 258 -14.63 11.00 -2.78
N VAL A 259 -13.85 10.84 -1.71
CA VAL A 259 -12.68 9.96 -1.69
C VAL A 259 -12.94 8.85 -0.68
N THR A 260 -12.73 7.60 -1.10
CA THR A 260 -12.89 6.44 -0.22
C THR A 260 -11.56 5.71 -0.11
N ALA A 261 -10.97 5.75 1.08
CA ALA A 261 -9.87 4.86 1.43
C ALA A 261 -10.43 3.46 1.68
N VAL A 262 -9.79 2.45 1.09
CA VAL A 262 -10.17 1.06 1.27
C VAL A 262 -9.00 0.25 1.78
N PHE A 263 -9.27 -0.63 2.74
CA PHE A 263 -8.31 -1.62 3.22
C PHE A 263 -8.87 -3.02 2.99
N VAL A 264 -8.03 -3.91 2.49
CA VAL A 264 -8.38 -5.26 2.05
C VAL A 264 -7.39 -6.29 2.56
N GLY A 265 -7.89 -7.49 2.83
CA GLY A 265 -7.13 -8.58 3.42
C GLY A 265 -6.65 -8.28 4.84
N GLY A 266 -5.47 -8.81 5.15
CA GLY A 266 -4.85 -8.81 6.46
C GLY A 266 -5.41 -9.86 7.41
N LYS A 267 -4.60 -10.16 8.43
CA LYS A 267 -4.81 -11.27 9.35
C LYS A 267 -5.30 -10.76 10.71
N ASP A 268 -6.29 -11.46 11.24
CA ASP A 268 -6.69 -11.39 12.64
C ASP A 268 -6.26 -12.66 13.41
N ALA A 269 -6.65 -12.78 14.68
CA ALA A 269 -6.24 -13.92 15.51
C ALA A 269 -6.85 -15.26 15.06
N VAL A 270 -7.91 -15.25 14.24
CA VAL A 270 -8.66 -16.45 13.86
C VAL A 270 -8.22 -16.90 12.48
N GLU A 271 -8.49 -16.14 11.41
CA GLU A 271 -8.07 -16.54 10.06
C GLU A 271 -7.81 -15.39 9.07
N GLY A 272 -8.46 -14.23 9.18
CA GLY A 272 -8.42 -13.13 8.19
C GLY A 272 -9.83 -12.59 7.85
N CYS A 273 -9.94 -11.52 7.05
CA CYS A 273 -11.23 -10.90 6.72
C CYS A 273 -11.34 -10.42 5.26
N ASP A 274 -12.28 -11.00 4.51
CA ASP A 274 -12.54 -10.71 3.08
C ASP A 274 -13.37 -9.44 2.86
N LYS A 275 -14.00 -8.90 3.92
CA LYS A 275 -14.71 -7.62 3.84
C LYS A 275 -13.72 -6.49 3.54
N VAL A 276 -14.19 -5.54 2.74
CA VAL A 276 -13.51 -4.29 2.44
C VAL A 276 -13.84 -3.30 3.55
N LYS A 277 -12.79 -2.72 4.16
CA LYS A 277 -12.90 -1.72 5.21
C LYS A 277 -12.83 -0.35 4.55
N GLN A 278 -13.93 0.40 4.52
CA GLN A 278 -14.01 1.69 3.84
C GLN A 278 -13.98 2.86 4.82
N VAL A 279 -13.13 3.84 4.56
CA VAL A 279 -13.15 5.15 5.22
C VAL A 279 -13.51 6.18 4.15
N CYS A 280 -14.77 6.61 4.15
CA CYS A 280 -15.29 7.59 3.19
C CYS A 280 -15.08 9.01 3.70
N TRP A 281 -14.52 9.87 2.87
CA TRP A 281 -14.40 11.30 3.07
C TRP A 281 -15.20 12.04 2.00
N CYS A 282 -15.98 13.04 2.41
CA CYS A 282 -16.78 13.88 1.51
C CYS A 282 -16.53 15.35 1.84
N GLU A 283 -16.28 16.16 0.82
CA GLU A 283 -15.87 17.56 0.97
C GLU A 283 -17.03 18.48 1.41
N SER A 284 -18.29 18.06 1.19
CA SER A 284 -19.49 18.90 1.34
C SER A 284 -20.32 18.65 2.62
N GLY A 285 -19.96 17.70 3.50
CA GLY A 285 -20.79 17.26 4.63
C GLY A 285 -20.25 17.57 6.03
N GLU A 286 -21.15 17.88 6.98
CA GLU A 286 -20.85 17.79 8.42
C GLU A 286 -20.66 16.32 8.83
N GLY A 287 -19.49 15.97 9.37
CA GLY A 287 -19.08 14.60 9.68
C GLY A 287 -18.06 14.06 8.68
N LEU A 288 -16.81 14.52 8.82
CA LEU A 288 -15.72 14.38 7.85
C LEU A 288 -15.37 12.95 7.40
N LEU A 289 -15.60 11.91 8.23
CA LEU A 289 -15.20 10.54 7.91
C LEU A 289 -16.27 9.52 8.32
N GLN A 290 -16.63 8.61 7.41
CA GLN A 290 -17.57 7.51 7.68
C GLN A 290 -16.90 6.15 7.48
N LEU A 291 -17.03 5.27 8.46
CA LEU A 291 -16.56 3.89 8.38
C LEU A 291 -17.66 2.99 7.82
N ARG A 292 -17.31 2.03 6.95
CA ARG A 292 -18.22 0.98 6.48
C ARG A 292 -17.48 -0.32 6.25
N LEU A 293 -18.06 -1.43 6.71
CA LEU A 293 -17.65 -2.77 6.27
C LEU A 293 -18.50 -3.20 5.07
N VAL A 294 -17.85 -3.44 3.93
CA VAL A 294 -18.53 -3.81 2.69
C VAL A 294 -18.15 -5.22 2.31
N GLU A 295 -19.15 -6.05 2.03
CA GLU A 295 -18.98 -7.35 1.39
C GLU A 295 -19.13 -7.19 -0.14
N PRO A 296 -18.05 -7.30 -0.91
CA PRO A 296 -18.15 -7.13 -2.36
C PRO A 296 -18.83 -8.32 -3.01
N THR A 297 -19.57 -8.05 -4.07
CA THR A 297 -20.09 -9.10 -4.96
C THR A 297 -18.97 -9.78 -5.74
N LEU A 298 -19.17 -11.01 -6.19
CA LEU A 298 -18.16 -11.81 -6.88
C LEU A 298 -18.57 -12.12 -8.32
N ARG A 299 -17.71 -11.84 -9.30
CA ARG A 299 -17.87 -12.32 -10.70
C ARG A 299 -17.32 -13.73 -10.94
N CYS A 300 -17.06 -14.47 -9.88
CA CYS A 300 -16.47 -15.79 -9.90
C CYS A 300 -17.03 -16.62 -8.74
N ARG A 301 -16.71 -17.92 -8.72
CA ARG A 301 -17.21 -18.84 -7.69
C ARG A 301 -16.66 -18.51 -6.31
N GLU A 302 -15.38 -18.21 -6.26
CA GLU A 302 -14.65 -17.91 -5.04
C GLU A 302 -14.03 -16.54 -5.19
N GLY A 303 -14.32 -15.70 -4.21
CA GLY A 303 -13.68 -14.42 -4.09
C GLY A 303 -12.28 -14.61 -3.56
N PRO A 304 -11.59 -13.52 -3.34
CA PRO A 304 -10.26 -13.64 -2.86
C PRO A 304 -10.20 -13.77 -1.33
N HIS A 305 -9.38 -14.70 -0.84
CA HIS A 305 -9.35 -15.11 0.56
C HIS A 305 -7.97 -14.88 1.20
N TRP A 306 -7.46 -13.67 1.02
CA TRP A 306 -6.10 -13.31 1.44
C TRP A 306 -5.96 -13.18 2.96
N ARG A 307 -4.82 -13.66 3.43
CA ARG A 307 -4.41 -13.68 4.82
C ARG A 307 -3.33 -12.62 5.10
N TYR A 308 -2.25 -12.59 4.33
CA TYR A 308 -1.07 -11.81 4.71
C TYR A 308 -0.38 -11.14 3.51
N THR A 309 -0.09 -9.85 3.67
CA THR A 309 0.77 -9.03 2.80
C THR A 309 0.51 -9.13 1.30
N PRO A 310 -0.75 -8.99 0.82
CA PRO A 310 -0.98 -8.71 -0.59
C PRO A 310 -0.50 -7.30 -0.93
N ALA A 311 -0.32 -6.99 -2.21
CA ALA A 311 -0.06 -5.63 -2.68
C ALA A 311 -1.29 -5.06 -3.40
N VAL A 312 -1.66 -3.82 -3.08
CA VAL A 312 -2.71 -3.08 -3.81
C VAL A 312 -2.05 -2.10 -4.77
N VAL A 313 -2.62 -2.01 -5.97
CA VAL A 313 -2.27 -0.99 -6.96
C VAL A 313 -3.52 -0.22 -7.37
N GLU A 314 -3.47 1.09 -7.23
CA GLU A 314 -4.53 1.99 -7.71
C GLU A 314 -4.35 2.26 -9.21
N THR A 315 -5.42 2.04 -9.98
CA THR A 315 -5.52 2.30 -11.42
C THR A 315 -6.73 3.18 -11.71
N HIS A 316 -6.83 3.76 -12.92
CA HIS A 316 -8.00 4.54 -13.32
C HIS A 316 -9.30 3.72 -13.33
N GLN A 317 -9.20 2.38 -13.36
CA GLN A 317 -10.35 1.49 -13.46
C GLN A 317 -10.82 0.91 -12.12
N GLY A 318 -10.10 1.20 -11.04
CA GLY A 318 -10.32 0.65 -9.71
C GLY A 318 -9.02 0.29 -9.03
N ILE A 319 -9.06 -0.66 -8.10
CA ILE A 319 -7.85 -1.15 -7.45
C ILE A 319 -7.59 -2.60 -7.84
N LEU A 320 -6.33 -2.92 -8.11
CA LEU A 320 -5.84 -4.25 -8.41
C LEU A 320 -5.20 -4.80 -7.14
N LEU A 321 -5.64 -5.96 -6.68
CA LEU A 321 -4.96 -6.69 -5.62
C LEU A 321 -4.13 -7.83 -6.20
N LEU A 322 -2.90 -7.96 -5.71
CA LEU A 322 -1.85 -8.83 -6.24
C LEU A 322 -1.25 -9.69 -5.12
N GLY A 323 -1.16 -10.99 -5.37
CA GLY A 323 -0.49 -11.97 -4.53
C GLY A 323 -0.92 -11.94 -3.06
N GLY A 324 0.03 -12.23 -2.17
CA GLY A 324 -0.15 -12.39 -0.72
C GLY A 324 -0.40 -13.85 -0.33
N GLN A 325 -0.14 -14.17 0.94
CA GLN A 325 -0.53 -15.46 1.51
C GLN A 325 -2.05 -15.57 1.54
N CYS A 326 -2.57 -16.70 1.09
CA CYS A 326 -3.99 -17.01 1.14
C CYS A 326 -4.31 -18.00 2.27
N ARG A 327 -5.54 -17.98 2.77
CA ARG A 327 -6.00 -18.94 3.80
C ARG A 327 -6.16 -20.36 3.24
N HIS A 328 -6.51 -20.44 1.96
CA HIS A 328 -6.65 -21.66 1.18
C HIS A 328 -5.94 -21.48 -0.17
N PRO A 329 -5.57 -22.57 -0.87
CA PRO A 329 -5.02 -22.47 -2.22
C PRO A 329 -5.93 -21.63 -3.12
N GLN A 330 -5.33 -20.72 -3.88
CA GLN A 330 -6.05 -19.80 -4.75
C GLN A 330 -5.44 -19.87 -6.15
N ASP A 331 -6.25 -20.26 -7.14
CA ASP A 331 -5.78 -20.40 -8.53
C ASP A 331 -5.51 -19.05 -9.21
N VAL A 332 -6.12 -17.97 -8.70
CA VAL A 332 -6.03 -16.62 -9.24
C VAL A 332 -5.15 -15.78 -8.33
N VAL A 333 -4.04 -15.27 -8.87
CA VAL A 333 -3.08 -14.45 -8.12
C VAL A 333 -3.44 -12.96 -8.08
N ALA A 334 -4.44 -12.52 -8.85
CA ALA A 334 -4.80 -11.11 -8.97
C ALA A 334 -6.30 -10.87 -9.18
N PHE A 335 -6.86 -9.86 -8.52
CA PHE A 335 -8.26 -9.46 -8.69
C PHE A 335 -8.42 -7.96 -8.78
N TYR A 336 -9.34 -7.50 -9.63
CA TYR A 336 -9.80 -6.12 -9.63
C TYR A 336 -10.97 -5.94 -8.68
N LEU A 337 -10.91 -4.91 -7.83
CA LEU A 337 -12.07 -4.37 -7.12
C LEU A 337 -12.56 -3.14 -7.88
N LYS A 338 -13.84 -3.15 -8.27
CA LYS A 338 -14.50 -2.00 -8.89
C LYS A 338 -15.71 -1.53 -8.06
N CYS A 339 -15.98 -0.23 -8.09
CA CYS A 339 -17.26 0.31 -7.62
C CYS A 339 -18.35 0.03 -8.67
N VAL A 340 -19.45 -0.60 -8.25
CA VAL A 340 -20.60 -0.86 -9.13
C VAL A 340 -21.62 0.23 -8.84
N GLY A 341 -21.87 1.13 -9.81
CA GLY A 341 -22.90 2.17 -9.68
C GLY A 341 -22.51 3.62 -9.99
N GLY A 342 -21.29 3.90 -10.47
CA GLY A 342 -20.92 5.20 -11.05
C GLY A 342 -20.88 5.12 -12.57
N MET A 343 -21.46 6.09 -13.28
CA MET A 343 -21.18 6.27 -14.71
C MET A 343 -19.65 6.34 -14.90
N GLY A 344 -19.14 5.74 -15.97
CA GLY A 344 -17.71 5.66 -16.22
C GLY A 344 -17.03 7.01 -16.07
N SER A 345 -15.93 7.04 -15.33
CA SER A 345 -14.97 8.13 -15.41
C SER A 345 -14.36 8.12 -16.81
N LEU A 346 -14.56 9.21 -17.54
CA LEU A 346 -13.98 9.51 -18.85
C LEU A 346 -12.45 9.56 -18.81
#